data_AF-A0A0M2F4D1-F1
#
_entry.id   AF-A0A0M2F4D1-F1
#
_cell.length_a   1.000
_cell.length_b   1.000
_cell.length_c   1.000
_cell.angle_alpha   90.00
_cell.angle_beta   90.00
_cell.angle_gamma   90.00
#
_symmetry.space_group_name_H-M   'P 1'
#
loop_
_entity.id
_entity.type
_entity.pdbx_description
1 polymer ?
#
loop_
_entity_poly.entity_id
_entity_poly.type
_entity_poly.pdbx_seq_one_letter_code
_entity_poly.pdbx_strand_id
1 'polypeptide(L)'
;MISVCMIVKNEALHLGNSLKAIAKYFDDIVVVDTGSTDDSKSIAKKFTDKVYDFEWISDFSAARNHSLQFAKYDWVLVIDADEEIESIDIAMLSKLIHQHTAHIGNIERLDYIDEDGEESVVKECFNRLFRKELYHYEGIIHEQITPREIKSHAVKRFMAPIVLNHIGYQQEVLRQTNKIARNISMLEKAISDAPKEPYLHYQLGKSHYLNKDYLAAIKSFSIALELQENTFPTYNENLIECYGYSLINIGEYVKSLDILKYEKHCSSTDFIFLKALVLMNNSDFQGALDHFQKCISMPSGRKSGVNSYKANHNIAVILECHNMLNEAVTFYKKCGNYSPAQAGIARILK
;
A
#
# COMPACT_ATOMS: atom_id res chain seq x y z
N MET A 1 -13.26 20.89 13.67
CA MET A 1 -14.24 19.87 14.12
C MET A 1 -14.24 18.76 13.09
N ILE A 2 -14.05 17.50 13.53
CA ILE A 2 -13.84 16.33 12.68
C ILE A 2 -14.51 15.13 13.36
N SER A 3 -15.26 14.33 12.60
CA SER A 3 -15.83 13.06 13.07
C SER A 3 -14.90 11.91 12.72
N VAL A 4 -14.61 11.01 13.67
CA VAL A 4 -13.87 9.79 13.40
C VAL A 4 -14.83 8.67 13.07
N CYS A 5 -14.64 7.98 11.94
CA CYS A 5 -15.49 6.90 11.48
C CYS A 5 -14.70 5.61 11.36
N MET A 6 -15.22 4.53 11.94
CA MET A 6 -14.60 3.21 11.96
C MET A 6 -15.58 2.15 11.47
N ILE A 7 -15.07 1.14 10.77
CA ILE A 7 -15.78 -0.13 10.57
C ILE A 7 -15.04 -1.21 11.38
N VAL A 8 -15.78 -2.11 12.02
CA VAL A 8 -15.23 -3.06 12.97
C VAL A 8 -15.80 -4.45 12.71
N LYS A 9 -14.96 -5.49 12.87
CA LYS A 9 -15.38 -6.89 12.94
C LYS A 9 -14.38 -7.72 13.72
N ASN A 10 -14.78 -8.22 14.89
CA ASN A 10 -13.95 -9.10 15.72
C ASN A 10 -12.58 -8.52 16.08
N GLU A 11 -12.55 -7.27 16.57
CA GLU A 11 -11.34 -6.54 16.92
C GLU A 11 -11.26 -6.23 18.42
N ALA A 12 -11.87 -7.05 19.29
CA ALA A 12 -11.89 -6.82 20.73
C ALA A 12 -10.48 -6.69 21.35
N LEU A 13 -9.47 -7.29 20.70
CA LEU A 13 -8.08 -7.23 21.13
C LEU A 13 -7.45 -5.84 20.96
N HIS A 14 -7.75 -5.12 19.87
CA HIS A 14 -7.07 -3.87 19.48
C HIS A 14 -7.97 -2.64 19.65
N LEU A 15 -9.28 -2.80 19.45
CA LEU A 15 -10.25 -1.71 19.38
C LEU A 15 -10.24 -0.81 20.62
N GLY A 16 -10.05 -1.38 21.81
CA GLY A 16 -10.04 -0.62 23.06
C GLY A 16 -8.90 0.39 23.14
N ASN A 17 -7.71 0.02 22.64
CA ASN A 17 -6.57 0.93 22.64
C ASN A 17 -6.72 2.00 21.54
N SER A 18 -7.16 1.59 20.34
CA SER A 18 -7.48 2.50 19.24
C SER A 18 -8.46 3.58 19.66
N LEU A 19 -9.63 3.19 20.21
CA LEU A 19 -10.64 4.13 20.69
C LEU A 19 -10.14 5.02 21.83
N LYS A 20 -9.33 4.48 22.75
CA LYS A 20 -8.71 5.26 23.82
C LYS A 20 -7.75 6.32 23.28
N ALA A 21 -6.98 6.01 22.23
CA ALA A 21 -6.10 6.98 21.58
C ALA A 21 -6.90 8.06 20.85
N ILE A 22 -7.96 7.68 20.13
CA ILE A 22 -8.85 8.58 19.39
C ILE A 22 -9.58 9.56 20.33
N ALA A 23 -10.15 9.05 21.43
CA ALA A 23 -10.96 9.84 22.37
C ALA A 23 -10.18 10.95 23.10
N LYS A 24 -8.84 10.96 23.04
CA LYS A 24 -8.01 12.06 23.55
C LYS A 24 -8.16 13.34 22.73
N TYR A 25 -8.55 13.21 21.46
CA TYR A 25 -8.45 14.29 20.47
C TYR A 25 -9.78 14.62 19.77
N PHE A 26 -10.69 13.66 19.67
CA PHE A 26 -11.94 13.79 18.93
C PHE A 26 -13.15 13.51 19.82
N ASP A 27 -14.17 14.36 19.71
CA ASP A 27 -15.41 14.30 20.49
C ASP A 27 -16.54 13.52 19.81
N ASP A 28 -16.40 13.24 18.52
CA ASP A 28 -17.38 12.48 17.73
C ASP A 28 -16.74 11.26 17.10
N ILE A 29 -17.06 10.08 17.65
CA ILE A 29 -16.56 8.78 17.19
C ILE A 29 -17.76 7.95 16.76
N VAL A 30 -17.76 7.49 15.51
CA VAL A 30 -18.76 6.60 14.93
C VAL A 30 -18.13 5.24 14.72
N VAL A 31 -18.76 4.20 15.27
CA VAL A 31 -18.36 2.81 15.06
C VAL A 31 -19.49 2.08 14.35
N VAL A 32 -19.20 1.52 13.18
CA VAL A 32 -20.10 0.60 12.47
C VAL A 32 -19.55 -0.82 12.60
N ASP A 33 -20.29 -1.67 13.28
CA ASP A 33 -19.97 -3.08 13.43
C ASP A 33 -20.54 -3.88 12.24
N THR A 34 -19.71 -4.71 11.62
CA THR A 34 -20.06 -5.49 10.42
C THR A 34 -20.31 -6.97 10.73
N GLY A 35 -20.77 -7.26 11.95
CA GLY A 35 -21.10 -8.60 12.42
C GLY A 35 -20.02 -9.22 13.30
N SER A 36 -19.56 -8.49 14.33
CA SER A 36 -18.71 -9.04 15.38
C SER A 36 -19.48 -10.06 16.24
N THR A 37 -18.77 -11.12 16.61
CA THR A 37 -19.21 -12.16 17.54
C THR A 37 -18.43 -12.14 18.85
N ASP A 38 -17.44 -11.26 18.97
CA ASP A 38 -16.67 -11.02 20.19
C ASP A 38 -17.14 -9.75 20.93
N ASP A 39 -16.36 -9.30 21.91
CA ASP A 39 -16.69 -8.15 22.76
C ASP A 39 -16.50 -6.78 22.07
N SER A 40 -16.21 -6.71 20.76
CA SER A 40 -15.93 -5.46 20.04
C SER A 40 -17.01 -4.39 20.27
N LYS A 41 -18.29 -4.75 20.16
CA LYS A 41 -19.41 -3.81 20.38
C LYS A 41 -19.45 -3.30 21.83
N SER A 42 -19.26 -4.20 22.80
CA SER A 42 -19.25 -3.85 24.22
C SER A 42 -18.09 -2.93 24.58
N ILE A 43 -16.94 -3.10 23.92
CA ILE A 43 -15.77 -2.23 24.05
C ILE A 43 -16.08 -0.86 23.43
N ALA A 44 -16.61 -0.81 22.20
CA ALA A 44 -16.94 0.44 21.51
C ALA A 44 -17.90 1.32 22.32
N LYS A 45 -18.93 0.72 22.93
CA LYS A 45 -19.92 1.41 23.76
C LYS A 45 -19.35 2.10 25.01
N LYS A 46 -18.11 1.78 25.41
CA LYS A 46 -17.44 2.49 26.52
C LYS A 46 -16.89 3.86 26.09
N PHE A 47 -16.75 4.09 24.78
CA PHE A 47 -16.12 5.29 24.22
C PHE A 47 -17.11 6.17 23.44
N THR A 48 -18.20 5.61 22.93
CA THR A 48 -19.21 6.34 22.16
C THR A 48 -20.57 5.65 22.20
N ASP A 49 -21.64 6.45 22.19
CA ASP A 49 -23.01 5.97 22.04
C ASP A 49 -23.36 5.68 20.56
N LYS A 50 -22.51 6.12 19.63
CA LYS A 50 -22.69 5.96 18.17
C LYS A 50 -22.12 4.64 17.67
N VAL A 51 -22.66 3.54 18.18
CA VAL A 51 -22.34 2.18 17.74
C VAL A 51 -23.51 1.63 16.93
N TYR A 52 -23.30 1.43 15.64
CA TYR A 52 -24.32 0.99 14.69
C TYR A 52 -23.96 -0.36 14.09
N ASP A 53 -24.98 -1.04 13.55
CA ASP A 53 -24.84 -2.32 12.87
C ASP A 53 -24.95 -2.13 11.35
N PHE A 54 -24.11 -2.86 10.60
CA PHE A 54 -24.21 -2.98 9.16
C PHE A 54 -24.11 -4.45 8.76
N GLU A 55 -25.14 -4.95 8.06
CA GLU A 55 -25.11 -6.32 7.54
C GLU A 55 -23.99 -6.47 6.51
N TRP A 56 -23.08 -7.43 6.71
CA TRP A 56 -21.95 -7.60 5.83
C TRP A 56 -22.37 -8.13 4.45
N ILE A 57 -22.34 -7.26 3.45
CA ILE A 57 -22.71 -7.56 2.05
C ILE A 57 -21.51 -7.82 1.13
N SER A 58 -20.31 -8.08 1.69
CA SER A 58 -19.07 -8.23 0.91
C SER A 58 -18.66 -6.96 0.15
N ASP A 59 -18.82 -5.80 0.79
CA ASP A 59 -18.41 -4.50 0.25
C ASP A 59 -17.92 -3.59 1.38
N PHE A 60 -16.61 -3.33 1.41
CA PHE A 60 -16.01 -2.42 2.39
C PHE A 60 -16.44 -0.97 2.19
N SER A 61 -16.57 -0.52 0.93
CA SER A 61 -17.04 0.83 0.61
C SER A 61 -18.45 1.07 1.14
N ALA A 62 -19.35 0.09 1.02
CA ALA A 62 -20.71 0.20 1.53
C ALA A 62 -20.72 0.40 3.06
N ALA A 63 -19.95 -0.40 3.80
CA ALA A 63 -19.82 -0.25 5.25
C ALA A 63 -19.19 1.09 5.66
N ARG A 64 -18.13 1.52 4.96
CA ARG A 64 -17.51 2.84 5.17
C ARG A 64 -18.51 3.95 4.94
N ASN A 65 -19.18 3.96 3.80
CA ASN A 65 -20.16 4.99 3.45
C ASN A 65 -21.33 5.02 4.44
N HIS A 66 -21.76 3.87 4.95
CA HIS A 66 -22.75 3.81 6.01
C HIS A 66 -22.27 4.50 7.28
N SER A 67 -21.02 4.29 7.70
CA SER A 67 -20.46 4.99 8.87
C SER A 67 -20.45 6.52 8.70
N LEU A 68 -20.21 7.03 7.49
CA LEU A 68 -20.19 8.47 7.23
C LEU A 68 -21.54 9.15 7.45
N GLN A 69 -22.65 8.40 7.34
CA GLN A 69 -24.00 8.92 7.52
C GLN A 69 -24.26 9.38 8.96
N PHE A 70 -23.59 8.78 9.95
CA PHE A 70 -23.77 9.08 11.37
C PHE A 70 -22.77 10.10 11.93
N ALA A 71 -21.81 10.53 11.10
CA ALA A 71 -20.84 11.56 11.45
C ALA A 71 -21.55 12.88 11.78
N LYS A 72 -21.22 13.50 12.92
CA LYS A 72 -21.75 14.81 13.32
C LYS A 72 -21.25 15.95 12.41
N TYR A 73 -19.99 15.86 11.97
CA TYR A 73 -19.31 16.92 11.23
C TYR A 73 -19.13 16.57 9.75
N ASP A 74 -18.83 17.57 8.93
CA ASP A 74 -18.57 17.38 7.49
C ASP A 74 -17.23 16.70 7.25
N TRP A 75 -16.21 17.12 8.00
CA TRP A 75 -14.89 16.52 7.94
C TRP A 75 -14.93 15.17 8.67
N VAL A 76 -14.56 14.13 7.93
CA VAL A 76 -14.48 12.77 8.43
C VAL A 76 -13.04 12.29 8.36
N LEU A 77 -12.59 11.67 9.44
CA LEU A 77 -11.34 10.96 9.55
C LEU A 77 -11.65 9.48 9.70
N VAL A 78 -11.12 8.65 8.80
CA VAL A 78 -11.31 7.20 8.87
C VAL A 78 -10.07 6.55 9.49
N ILE A 79 -10.27 5.75 10.54
CA ILE A 79 -9.22 5.00 11.24
C ILE A 79 -9.69 3.55 11.36
N ASP A 80 -8.79 2.60 11.19
CA ASP A 80 -9.09 1.17 11.34
C ASP A 80 -8.95 0.72 12.80
N ALA A 81 -9.62 -0.37 13.16
CA ALA A 81 -9.69 -0.83 14.55
C ALA A 81 -8.34 -1.33 15.11
N ASP A 82 -7.40 -1.67 14.23
CA ASP A 82 -6.03 -2.09 14.49
C ASP A 82 -5.00 -0.95 14.33
N GLU A 83 -5.48 0.29 14.18
CA GLU A 83 -4.64 1.50 14.10
C GLU A 83 -4.80 2.37 15.35
N GLU A 84 -3.69 2.93 15.86
CA GLU A 84 -3.67 3.86 17.00
C GLU A 84 -3.04 5.21 16.60
N ILE A 85 -3.53 6.32 17.16
CA ILE A 85 -2.89 7.64 16.96
C ILE A 85 -1.58 7.70 17.74
N GLU A 86 -0.46 7.70 17.02
CA GLU A 86 0.88 7.89 17.57
C GLU A 86 1.14 9.37 17.87
N SER A 87 0.86 10.24 16.89
CA SER A 87 1.02 11.68 17.06
C SER A 87 0.05 12.48 16.22
N ILE A 88 -0.30 13.67 16.73
CA ILE A 88 -1.21 14.60 16.06
C ILE A 88 -0.94 16.05 16.47
N ASP A 89 -0.91 16.96 15.50
CA ASP A 89 -0.94 18.41 15.74
C ASP A 89 -2.34 18.96 15.43
N ILE A 90 -3.16 19.10 16.46
CA ILE A 90 -4.56 19.57 16.35
C ILE A 90 -4.65 21.01 15.82
N ALA A 91 -3.71 21.89 16.20
CA ALA A 91 -3.74 23.28 15.78
C ALA A 91 -3.42 23.40 14.28
N MET A 92 -2.40 22.68 13.83
CA MET A 92 -2.05 22.61 12.40
C MET A 92 -3.14 21.90 11.60
N LEU A 93 -3.68 20.79 12.10
CA LEU A 93 -4.78 20.09 11.46
C LEU A 93 -5.99 21.02 11.24
N SER A 94 -6.38 21.76 12.28
CA SER A 94 -7.44 22.77 12.19
C SER A 94 -7.13 23.81 11.12
N LYS A 95 -5.91 24.37 11.09
CA LYS A 95 -5.51 25.33 10.07
C LYS A 95 -5.63 24.75 8.65
N LEU A 96 -5.14 23.54 8.42
CA LEU A 96 -5.13 22.92 7.10
C LEU A 96 -6.54 22.62 6.59
N ILE A 97 -7.45 22.12 7.43
CA ILE A 97 -8.84 21.83 6.98
C ILE A 97 -9.62 23.11 6.61
N HIS A 98 -9.28 24.26 7.23
CA HIS A 98 -9.86 25.55 6.85
C HIS A 98 -9.23 26.11 5.57
N GLN A 99 -7.95 25.85 5.32
CA GLN A 99 -7.25 26.27 4.10
C GLN A 99 -7.59 25.39 2.89
N HIS A 100 -7.96 24.13 3.12
CA HIS A 100 -8.10 23.10 2.10
C HIS A 100 -9.50 22.48 2.11
N THR A 101 -10.54 23.32 2.05
CA THR A 101 -11.96 22.96 2.23
C THR A 101 -12.52 21.93 1.25
N ALA A 102 -11.82 21.64 0.16
CA ALA A 102 -12.23 20.67 -0.85
C ALA A 102 -11.14 19.63 -1.17
N HIS A 103 -10.06 19.55 -0.41
CA HIS A 103 -8.97 18.60 -0.65
C HIS A 103 -9.11 17.34 0.19
N ILE A 104 -8.35 16.31 -0.18
CA ILE A 104 -8.19 15.09 0.62
C ILE A 104 -6.92 15.22 1.48
N GLY A 105 -7.03 14.91 2.77
CA GLY A 105 -5.92 14.81 3.70
C GLY A 105 -5.34 13.40 3.72
N ASN A 106 -4.03 13.34 3.48
CA ASN A 106 -3.23 12.13 3.60
C ASN A 106 -2.68 11.99 5.02
N ILE A 107 -2.62 10.77 5.51
CA ILE A 107 -2.13 10.43 6.86
C ILE A 107 -0.98 9.44 6.72
N GLU A 108 0.08 9.66 7.51
CA GLU A 108 1.19 8.71 7.61
C GLU A 108 0.78 7.56 8.53
N ARG A 109 1.06 6.32 8.11
CA ARG A 109 0.95 5.13 8.93
C ARG A 109 2.32 4.46 9.04
N LEU A 110 2.67 4.07 10.26
CA LEU A 110 3.86 3.31 10.59
C LEU A 110 3.49 1.84 10.73
N ASP A 111 4.07 1.03 9.86
CA ASP A 111 3.94 -0.43 9.87
C ASP A 111 5.26 -1.02 10.35
N TYR A 112 5.25 -1.72 11.48
CA TYR A 112 6.44 -2.33 12.08
C TYR A 112 6.60 -3.74 11.55
N ILE A 113 7.69 -3.99 10.82
CA ILE A 113 8.02 -5.29 10.24
C ILE A 113 9.28 -5.79 10.92
N ASP A 114 9.19 -6.90 11.61
CA ASP A 114 10.37 -7.68 12.03
C ASP A 114 10.74 -8.63 10.87
N GLU A 115 11.82 -8.32 10.18
CA GLU A 115 12.46 -9.21 9.21
C GLU A 115 13.76 -9.72 9.85
N ASP A 116 13.85 -11.03 10.08
CA ASP A 116 15.06 -11.70 10.58
C ASP A 116 15.65 -11.14 11.90
N GLY A 117 14.82 -10.58 12.80
CA GLY A 117 15.23 -10.05 14.10
C GLY A 117 15.64 -8.58 14.09
N GLU A 118 15.47 -7.87 12.97
CA GLU A 118 15.58 -6.42 12.89
C GLU A 118 14.19 -5.78 12.73
N GLU A 119 13.80 -4.94 13.69
CA GLU A 119 12.61 -4.09 13.55
C GLU A 119 12.86 -3.01 12.48
N SER A 120 12.14 -3.11 11.38
CA SER A 120 12.08 -2.10 10.34
C SER A 120 10.72 -1.39 10.37
N VAL A 121 10.71 -0.09 10.14
CA VAL A 121 9.48 0.71 10.06
C VAL A 121 9.23 1.09 8.61
N VAL A 122 8.11 0.63 8.07
CA VAL A 122 7.60 1.05 6.77
C VAL A 122 6.63 2.22 6.98
N LYS A 123 6.82 3.28 6.20
CA LYS A 123 5.97 4.47 6.22
C LYS A 123 5.09 4.47 4.99
N GLU A 124 3.78 4.44 5.18
CA GLU A 124 2.80 4.53 4.11
C GLU A 124 1.91 5.77 4.29
N CYS A 125 1.40 6.31 3.18
CA CYS A 125 0.50 7.47 3.19
C CYS A 125 -0.86 7.08 2.64
N PHE A 126 -1.91 7.28 3.44
CA PHE A 126 -3.28 6.90 3.09
C PHE A 126 -4.21 8.12 2.99
N ASN A 127 -5.10 8.10 2.01
CA ASN A 127 -6.20 9.06 1.92
C ASN A 127 -7.24 8.71 3.00
N ARG A 128 -7.34 9.48 4.09
CA ARG A 128 -8.20 9.14 5.24
C ARG A 128 -9.00 10.32 5.80
N LEU A 129 -8.67 11.56 5.42
CA LEU A 129 -9.35 12.77 5.90
C LEU A 129 -10.02 13.50 4.73
N PHE A 130 -11.33 13.73 4.78
CA PHE A 130 -12.05 14.36 3.67
C PHE A 130 -13.40 14.94 4.14
N ARG A 131 -14.07 15.71 3.27
CA ARG A 131 -15.46 16.14 3.52
C ARG A 131 -16.45 15.14 2.94
N LYS A 132 -17.31 14.56 3.78
CA LYS A 132 -18.30 13.54 3.40
C LYS A 132 -19.35 14.02 2.37
N GLU A 133 -19.55 15.33 2.29
CA GLU A 133 -20.43 15.97 1.29
C GLU A 133 -19.81 16.01 -0.10
N LEU A 134 -18.48 15.95 -0.21
CA LEU A 134 -17.76 16.07 -1.48
C LEU A 134 -17.24 14.73 -2.00
N TYR A 135 -17.06 13.76 -1.10
CA TYR A 135 -16.44 12.49 -1.42
C TYR A 135 -17.19 11.31 -0.77
N HIS A 136 -17.01 10.13 -1.35
CA HIS A 136 -17.44 8.84 -0.83
C HIS A 136 -16.40 7.76 -1.14
N TYR A 137 -16.60 6.56 -0.59
CA TYR A 137 -15.78 5.40 -0.91
C TYR A 137 -16.35 4.60 -2.08
N GLU A 138 -15.49 4.18 -2.99
CA GLU A 138 -15.79 3.23 -4.08
C GLU A 138 -14.79 2.08 -4.13
N GLY A 139 -15.28 0.91 -4.53
CA GLY A 139 -14.50 -0.33 -4.63
C GLY A 139 -14.79 -1.29 -3.48
N ILE A 140 -15.07 -2.55 -3.80
CA ILE A 140 -15.48 -3.54 -2.80
C ILE A 140 -14.35 -3.90 -1.81
N ILE A 141 -13.09 -3.70 -2.20
CA ILE A 141 -11.85 -3.92 -1.43
C ILE A 141 -10.84 -2.86 -1.87
N HIS A 142 -9.99 -2.43 -0.93
CA HIS A 142 -9.01 -1.37 -1.15
C HIS A 142 -9.70 -0.10 -1.64
N GLU A 143 -10.82 0.22 -1.00
CA GLU A 143 -11.72 1.29 -1.36
C GLU A 143 -11.00 2.64 -1.53
N GLN A 144 -11.40 3.39 -2.54
CA GLN A 144 -10.83 4.69 -2.88
C GLN A 144 -11.81 5.80 -2.53
N ILE A 145 -11.28 6.92 -2.03
CA ILE A 145 -12.06 8.14 -1.84
C ILE A 145 -12.23 8.79 -3.22
N THR A 146 -13.46 8.82 -3.72
CA THR A 146 -13.80 9.38 -5.02
C THR A 146 -14.71 10.62 -4.87
N PRO A 147 -14.58 11.62 -5.75
CA PRO A 147 -15.49 12.76 -5.76
C PRO A 147 -16.93 12.31 -6.06
N ARG A 148 -17.92 12.87 -5.35
CA ARG A 148 -19.34 12.67 -5.67
C ARG A 148 -19.76 13.31 -6.99
N GLU A 149 -19.09 14.39 -7.37
CA GLU A 149 -19.31 15.10 -8.63
C GLU A 149 -18.08 14.98 -9.52
N ILE A 150 -18.28 14.73 -10.81
CA ILE A 150 -17.20 14.67 -11.80
C ILE A 150 -16.56 16.06 -11.89
N LYS A 151 -15.31 16.17 -11.44
CA LYS A 151 -14.52 17.39 -11.57
C LYS A 151 -13.60 17.26 -12.77
N SER A 152 -13.54 18.31 -13.59
CA SER A 152 -12.60 18.42 -14.72
C SER A 152 -11.12 18.54 -14.30
N HIS A 153 -10.87 18.72 -13.00
CA HIS A 153 -9.54 18.92 -12.45
C HIS A 153 -9.19 17.84 -11.42
N ALA A 154 -7.90 17.50 -11.35
CA ALA A 154 -7.37 16.52 -10.41
C ALA A 154 -7.68 16.90 -8.95
N VAL A 155 -8.04 15.90 -8.15
CA VAL A 155 -8.26 16.04 -6.72
C VAL A 155 -6.95 16.44 -6.02
N LYS A 156 -6.95 17.61 -5.39
CA LYS A 156 -5.81 18.11 -4.61
C LYS A 156 -5.75 17.43 -3.26
N ARG A 157 -4.51 17.29 -2.75
CA ARG A 157 -4.21 16.64 -1.47
C ARG A 157 -3.33 17.51 -0.58
N PHE A 158 -3.38 17.27 0.72
CA PHE A 158 -2.45 17.83 1.70
C PHE A 158 -2.04 16.75 2.71
N MET A 159 -0.86 16.89 3.33
CA MET A 159 -0.48 16.01 4.45
C MET A 159 -1.15 16.51 5.72
N ALA A 160 -2.04 15.70 6.29
CA ALA A 160 -2.57 15.95 7.62
C ALA A 160 -1.48 15.61 8.65
N PRO A 161 -1.29 16.43 9.70
CA PRO A 161 -0.28 16.20 10.73
C PRO A 161 -0.80 15.16 11.73
N ILE A 162 -1.06 13.95 11.22
CA ILE A 162 -1.53 12.78 11.95
C ILE A 162 -0.61 11.63 11.55
N VAL A 163 -0.11 10.90 12.54
CA VAL A 163 0.64 9.65 12.36
C VAL A 163 -0.11 8.55 13.09
N LEU A 164 -0.39 7.47 12.39
CA LEU A 164 -0.98 6.26 12.95
C LEU A 164 0.08 5.16 13.08
N ASN A 165 -0.02 4.34 14.12
CA ASN A 165 0.69 3.07 14.20
C ASN A 165 -0.28 1.94 13.89
N HIS A 166 0.18 0.96 13.11
CA HIS A 166 -0.55 -0.29 12.90
C HIS A 166 0.01 -1.38 13.81
N ILE A 167 -0.86 -2.00 14.62
CA ILE A 167 -0.44 -2.97 15.65
C ILE A 167 -0.80 -4.39 15.24
N GLY A 168 0.22 -5.21 15.01
CA GLY A 168 0.09 -6.66 14.85
C GLY A 168 1.38 -7.24 14.32
N TYR A 169 1.85 -8.37 14.86
CA TYR A 169 2.95 -9.11 14.22
C TYR A 169 2.77 -10.62 14.41
N GLN A 170 2.66 -11.11 15.66
CA GLN A 170 2.66 -12.57 15.89
C GLN A 170 1.33 -13.30 15.58
N GLN A 171 0.16 -12.66 15.72
CA GLN A 171 -1.11 -13.24 15.24
C GLN A 171 -1.44 -12.85 13.80
N GLU A 172 -0.57 -12.07 13.16
CA GLU A 172 -0.88 -11.42 11.90
C GLU A 172 -0.71 -12.35 10.71
N VAL A 173 0.24 -13.29 10.71
CA VAL A 173 0.47 -14.18 9.56
C VAL A 173 -0.77 -15.01 9.21
N LEU A 174 -1.40 -15.64 10.22
CA LEU A 174 -2.65 -16.40 10.01
C LEU A 174 -3.83 -15.49 9.66
N ARG A 175 -3.94 -14.32 10.32
CA ARG A 175 -4.98 -13.33 10.00
C ARG A 175 -4.82 -12.76 8.59
N GLN A 176 -3.60 -12.49 8.15
CA GLN A 176 -3.24 -12.01 6.82
C GLN A 176 -3.57 -13.08 5.79
N THR A 177 -3.24 -14.35 6.04
CA THR A 177 -3.60 -15.47 5.14
C THR A 177 -5.12 -15.56 4.97
N ASN A 178 -5.88 -15.48 6.06
CA ASN A 178 -7.35 -15.47 6.01
C ASN A 178 -7.91 -14.21 5.33
N LYS A 179 -7.33 -13.03 5.58
CA LYS A 179 -7.69 -11.76 4.93
C LYS A 179 -7.46 -11.85 3.41
N ILE A 180 -6.33 -12.39 2.97
CA ILE A 180 -6.00 -12.57 1.55
C ILE A 180 -6.99 -13.53 0.89
N ALA A 181 -7.25 -14.70 1.47
CA ALA A 181 -8.19 -15.68 0.93
C ALA A 181 -9.62 -15.11 0.81
N ARG A 182 -10.08 -14.39 1.85
CA ARG A 182 -11.36 -13.66 1.83
C ARG A 182 -11.39 -12.64 0.69
N ASN A 183 -10.33 -11.84 0.57
CA ASN A 183 -10.27 -10.79 -0.45
C ASN A 183 -10.31 -11.37 -1.86
N ILE A 184 -9.58 -12.45 -2.13
CA ILE A 184 -9.61 -13.18 -3.40
C ILE A 184 -11.06 -13.60 -3.73
N SER A 185 -11.74 -14.29 -2.81
CA SER A 185 -13.10 -14.78 -3.03
C SER A 185 -14.10 -13.65 -3.33
N MET A 186 -13.99 -12.52 -2.60
CA MET A 186 -14.81 -11.34 -2.84
C MET A 186 -14.54 -10.70 -4.22
N LEU A 187 -13.27 -10.61 -4.62
CA LEU A 187 -12.87 -10.04 -5.91
C LEU A 187 -13.28 -10.93 -7.07
N GLU A 188 -13.14 -12.25 -6.95
CA GLU A 188 -13.62 -13.21 -7.96
C GLU A 188 -15.13 -13.06 -8.19
N LYS A 189 -15.91 -12.94 -7.11
CA LYS A 189 -17.35 -12.68 -7.21
C LYS A 189 -17.65 -11.36 -7.91
N ALA A 190 -17.00 -10.27 -7.50
CA ALA A 190 -17.22 -8.97 -8.14
C ALA A 190 -16.80 -8.94 -9.62
N ILE A 191 -15.74 -9.68 -9.99
CA ILE A 191 -15.31 -9.83 -11.39
C ILE A 191 -16.35 -10.64 -12.19
N SER A 192 -17.02 -11.62 -11.57
CA SER A 192 -18.13 -12.33 -12.22
C SER A 192 -19.27 -11.37 -12.61
N ASP A 193 -19.54 -10.37 -11.77
CA ASP A 193 -20.60 -9.38 -12.00
C ASP A 193 -20.13 -8.24 -12.94
N ALA A 194 -18.85 -7.85 -12.88
CA ALA A 194 -18.25 -6.77 -13.65
C ALA A 194 -16.91 -7.18 -14.31
N PRO A 195 -16.93 -8.08 -15.31
CA PRO A 195 -15.71 -8.72 -15.84
C PRO A 195 -14.78 -7.77 -16.60
N LYS A 196 -15.27 -6.58 -16.98
CA LYS A 196 -14.50 -5.57 -17.73
C LYS A 196 -13.95 -4.44 -16.85
N GLU A 197 -14.07 -4.53 -15.53
CA GLU A 197 -13.53 -3.51 -14.64
C GLU A 197 -12.03 -3.73 -14.34
N PRO A 198 -11.10 -2.93 -14.92
CA PRO A 198 -9.67 -3.17 -14.79
C PRO A 198 -9.18 -3.08 -13.34
N TYR A 199 -9.82 -2.26 -12.52
CA TYR A 199 -9.42 -2.09 -11.13
C TYR A 199 -9.65 -3.35 -10.30
N LEU A 200 -10.73 -4.10 -10.56
CA LEU A 200 -11.00 -5.37 -9.87
C LEU A 200 -9.93 -6.41 -10.21
N HIS A 201 -9.55 -6.52 -11.48
CA HIS A 201 -8.48 -7.42 -11.93
C HIS A 201 -7.12 -7.04 -11.33
N TYR A 202 -6.81 -5.74 -11.26
CA TYR A 202 -5.60 -5.27 -10.57
C TYR A 202 -5.59 -5.68 -9.08
N GLN A 203 -6.70 -5.48 -8.35
CA GLN A 203 -6.77 -5.83 -6.93
C GLN A 203 -6.73 -7.36 -6.70
N LEU A 204 -7.34 -8.14 -7.61
CA LEU A 204 -7.23 -9.60 -7.58
C LEU A 204 -5.78 -10.04 -7.81
N GLY A 205 -5.12 -9.45 -8.81
CA GLY A 205 -3.70 -9.71 -9.07
C GLY A 205 -2.81 -9.37 -7.88
N LYS A 206 -3.05 -8.24 -7.20
CA LYS A 206 -2.33 -7.89 -5.97
C LYS A 206 -2.57 -8.88 -4.84
N SER A 207 -3.80 -9.37 -4.69
CA SER A 207 -4.12 -10.37 -3.66
C SER A 207 -3.39 -11.68 -3.91
N HIS A 208 -3.33 -12.15 -5.16
CA HIS A 208 -2.53 -13.32 -5.53
C HIS A 208 -1.02 -13.08 -5.38
N TYR A 209 -0.53 -11.88 -5.73
CA TYR A 209 0.87 -11.50 -5.57
C TYR A 209 1.30 -11.58 -4.09
N LEU A 210 0.47 -11.05 -3.18
CA LEU A 210 0.70 -11.15 -1.73
C LEU A 210 0.62 -12.60 -1.23
N ASN A 211 -0.24 -13.42 -1.85
CA ASN A 211 -0.31 -14.86 -1.60
C ASN A 211 0.87 -15.65 -2.21
N LYS A 212 1.81 -14.99 -2.91
CA LYS A 212 2.90 -15.60 -3.69
C LYS A 212 2.43 -16.54 -4.81
N ASP A 213 1.15 -16.47 -5.20
CA ASP A 213 0.62 -17.14 -6.39
C ASP A 213 0.85 -16.26 -7.62
N TYR A 214 2.10 -16.21 -8.06
CA TYR A 214 2.53 -15.32 -9.14
C TYR A 214 1.87 -15.67 -10.48
N LEU A 215 1.52 -16.93 -10.73
CA LEU A 215 0.84 -17.34 -11.95
C LEU A 215 -0.57 -16.75 -12.03
N ALA A 216 -1.35 -16.85 -10.95
CA ALA A 216 -2.67 -16.21 -10.89
C ALA A 216 -2.55 -14.68 -10.91
N ALA A 217 -1.55 -14.12 -10.24
CA ALA A 217 -1.29 -12.68 -10.26
C ALA A 217 -1.04 -12.16 -11.68
N ILE A 218 -0.17 -12.83 -12.44
CA ILE A 218 0.16 -12.50 -13.84
C ILE A 218 -1.09 -12.51 -14.71
N LYS A 219 -1.96 -13.52 -14.56
CA LYS A 219 -3.20 -13.62 -15.32
C LYS A 219 -4.09 -12.40 -15.07
N SER A 220 -4.35 -12.06 -13.82
CA SER A 220 -5.20 -10.93 -13.45
C SER A 220 -4.59 -9.58 -13.86
N PHE A 221 -3.28 -9.40 -13.66
CA PHE A 221 -2.59 -8.17 -14.10
C PHE A 221 -2.59 -8.00 -15.62
N SER A 222 -2.44 -9.08 -16.39
CA SER A 222 -2.51 -9.02 -17.86
C SER A 222 -3.88 -8.53 -18.31
N ILE A 223 -4.95 -9.09 -17.74
CA ILE A 223 -6.33 -8.67 -18.04
C ILE A 223 -6.54 -7.19 -17.65
N ALA A 224 -6.04 -6.76 -16.49
CA ALA A 224 -6.14 -5.37 -16.07
C ALA A 224 -5.46 -4.41 -17.05
N LEU A 225 -4.25 -4.74 -17.54
CA LEU A 225 -3.51 -3.94 -18.52
C LEU A 225 -4.22 -3.90 -19.89
N GLU A 226 -4.79 -5.02 -20.34
CA GLU A 226 -5.53 -5.10 -21.60
C GLU A 226 -6.81 -4.24 -21.58
N LEU A 227 -7.54 -4.26 -20.47
CA LEU A 227 -8.80 -3.51 -20.31
C LEU A 227 -8.62 -1.99 -20.22
N GLN A 228 -7.40 -1.50 -19.99
CA GLN A 228 -7.17 -0.08 -19.75
C GLN A 228 -7.12 0.80 -21.00
N GLU A 229 -7.12 0.26 -22.24
CA GLU A 229 -7.25 0.98 -23.53
C GLU A 229 -6.71 2.45 -23.56
N ASN A 230 -5.46 2.68 -23.14
CA ASN A 230 -4.77 3.99 -23.08
C ASN A 230 -5.18 4.95 -21.95
N THR A 231 -5.94 4.48 -20.96
CA THR A 231 -6.12 5.16 -19.67
C THR A 231 -5.00 4.75 -18.72
N PHE A 232 -4.38 5.74 -18.06
CA PHE A 232 -3.30 5.54 -17.11
C PHE A 232 -3.72 6.05 -15.73
N PRO A 233 -4.57 5.29 -15.01
CA PRO A 233 -4.97 5.66 -13.65
C PRO A 233 -3.76 5.64 -12.70
N THR A 234 -3.92 6.27 -11.53
CA THR A 234 -2.82 6.47 -10.57
C THR A 234 -2.19 5.18 -10.03
N TYR A 235 -2.87 4.03 -10.16
CA TYR A 235 -2.36 2.74 -9.74
C TYR A 235 -1.55 2.00 -10.82
N ASN A 236 -1.49 2.51 -12.06
CA ASN A 236 -0.88 1.78 -13.19
C ASN A 236 0.58 1.43 -13.00
N GLU A 237 1.36 2.37 -12.47
CA GLU A 237 2.78 2.10 -12.26
C GLU A 237 2.98 0.94 -11.26
N ASN A 238 2.16 0.86 -10.20
CA ASN A 238 2.19 -0.25 -9.25
C ASN A 238 1.72 -1.57 -9.90
N LEU A 239 0.67 -1.53 -10.73
CA LEU A 239 0.22 -2.68 -11.53
C LEU A 239 1.35 -3.24 -12.42
N ILE A 240 2.03 -2.36 -13.17
CA ILE A 240 3.14 -2.73 -14.05
C ILE A 240 4.32 -3.29 -13.24
N GLU A 241 4.64 -2.67 -12.11
CA GLU A 241 5.68 -3.16 -11.21
C GLU A 241 5.37 -4.56 -10.69
N CYS A 242 4.18 -4.78 -10.12
CA CYS A 242 3.78 -6.09 -9.61
C CYS A 242 3.75 -7.15 -10.73
N TYR A 243 3.29 -6.79 -11.93
CA TYR A 243 3.34 -7.68 -13.09
C TYR A 243 4.77 -8.09 -13.44
N GLY A 244 5.69 -7.14 -13.56
CA GLY A 244 7.09 -7.42 -13.88
C GLY A 244 7.81 -8.23 -12.80
N TYR A 245 7.61 -7.90 -11.52
CA TYR A 245 8.14 -8.71 -10.42
C TYR A 245 7.56 -10.13 -10.43
N SER A 246 6.27 -10.30 -10.71
CA SER A 246 5.67 -11.64 -10.80
C SER A 246 6.34 -12.48 -11.89
N LEU A 247 6.59 -11.90 -13.08
CA LEU A 247 7.28 -12.58 -14.18
C LEU A 247 8.70 -13.00 -13.81
N ILE A 248 9.47 -12.10 -13.18
CA ILE A 248 10.82 -12.41 -12.69
C ILE A 248 10.79 -13.55 -11.68
N ASN A 249 9.84 -13.54 -10.73
CA ASN A 249 9.75 -14.56 -9.68
C ASN A 249 9.44 -15.97 -10.21
N ILE A 250 8.78 -16.09 -11.36
CA ILE A 250 8.52 -17.39 -12.01
C ILE A 250 9.54 -17.75 -13.10
N GLY A 251 10.57 -16.92 -13.31
CA GLY A 251 11.61 -17.15 -14.32
C GLY A 251 11.23 -16.77 -15.75
N GLU A 252 10.11 -16.08 -15.97
CA GLU A 252 9.63 -15.63 -17.28
C GLU A 252 10.35 -14.33 -17.72
N TYR A 253 11.68 -14.39 -17.82
CA TYR A 253 12.52 -13.21 -18.03
C TYR A 253 12.27 -12.52 -19.38
N VAL A 254 12.14 -13.29 -20.47
CA VAL A 254 11.87 -12.71 -21.80
C VAL A 254 10.54 -11.97 -21.79
N LYS A 255 9.50 -12.56 -21.18
CA LYS A 255 8.19 -11.92 -21.06
C LYS A 255 8.23 -10.68 -20.16
N SER A 256 9.13 -10.62 -19.18
CA SER A 256 9.29 -9.42 -18.33
C SER A 256 9.71 -8.17 -19.11
N LEU A 257 10.25 -8.30 -20.33
CA LEU A 257 10.48 -7.17 -21.24
C LEU A 257 9.18 -6.45 -21.66
N ASP A 258 8.02 -7.09 -21.54
CA ASP A 258 6.73 -6.47 -21.85
C ASP A 258 6.47 -5.19 -21.06
N ILE A 259 7.06 -5.05 -19.85
CA ILE A 259 6.87 -3.85 -19.04
C ILE A 259 7.45 -2.59 -19.71
N LEU A 260 8.43 -2.75 -20.61
CA LEU A 260 9.07 -1.63 -21.30
C LEU A 260 8.11 -0.89 -22.23
N LYS A 261 7.04 -1.56 -22.70
CA LYS A 261 5.95 -0.93 -23.47
C LYS A 261 5.30 0.23 -22.73
N TYR A 262 5.36 0.22 -21.40
CA TYR A 262 4.72 1.20 -20.53
C TYR A 262 5.69 2.24 -19.95
N GLU A 263 6.99 2.18 -20.29
CA GLU A 263 8.02 2.97 -19.61
C GLU A 263 7.79 4.49 -19.66
N LYS A 264 7.18 5.00 -20.75
CA LYS A 264 6.83 6.42 -20.91
C LYS A 264 5.81 6.92 -19.86
N HIS A 265 5.14 6.01 -19.16
CA HIS A 265 4.13 6.29 -18.15
C HIS A 265 4.63 6.01 -16.72
N CYS A 266 5.89 5.59 -16.56
CA CYS A 266 6.47 5.24 -15.27
C CYS A 266 7.71 6.11 -15.02
N SER A 267 7.83 6.62 -13.81
CA SER A 267 8.95 7.53 -13.47
C SER A 267 9.53 7.31 -12.07
N SER A 268 8.91 6.44 -11.27
CA SER A 268 9.37 6.16 -9.92
C SER A 268 10.70 5.40 -9.94
N THR A 269 11.45 5.57 -8.85
CA THR A 269 12.67 4.80 -8.61
C THR A 269 12.40 3.29 -8.58
N ASP A 270 11.23 2.87 -8.08
CA ASP A 270 10.83 1.46 -8.05
C ASP A 270 10.72 0.84 -9.45
N PHE A 271 10.11 1.57 -10.40
CA PHE A 271 10.03 1.14 -11.79
C PHE A 271 11.41 1.12 -12.46
N ILE A 272 12.23 2.16 -12.27
CA ILE A 272 13.59 2.20 -12.85
C ILE A 272 14.44 1.04 -12.31
N PHE A 273 14.29 0.70 -11.03
CA PHE A 273 14.95 -0.45 -10.42
C PHE A 273 14.47 -1.77 -11.01
N LEU A 274 13.15 -1.94 -11.17
CA LEU A 274 12.58 -3.12 -11.84
C LEU A 274 13.06 -3.24 -13.29
N LYS A 275 13.10 -2.14 -14.03
CA LYS A 275 13.64 -2.12 -15.40
C LYS A 275 15.08 -2.62 -15.43
N ALA A 276 15.93 -2.17 -14.49
CA ALA A 276 17.30 -2.65 -14.37
C ALA A 276 17.36 -4.18 -14.12
N LEU A 277 16.48 -4.71 -13.25
CA LEU A 277 16.37 -6.15 -13.03
C LEU A 277 15.91 -6.91 -14.28
N VAL A 278 14.94 -6.39 -15.02
CA VAL A 278 14.47 -6.98 -16.28
C VAL A 278 15.61 -7.06 -17.30
N LEU A 279 16.36 -5.96 -17.49
CA LEU A 279 17.51 -5.92 -18.39
C LEU A 279 18.61 -6.90 -17.95
N MET A 280 18.92 -6.93 -16.65
CA MET A 280 19.91 -7.84 -16.08
C MET A 280 19.56 -9.31 -16.32
N ASN A 281 18.31 -9.71 -16.07
CA ASN A 281 17.84 -11.08 -16.30
C ASN A 281 17.73 -11.44 -17.80
N ASN A 282 17.74 -10.45 -18.69
CA ASN A 282 17.81 -10.63 -20.14
C ASN A 282 19.22 -10.39 -20.70
N SER A 283 20.24 -10.42 -19.85
CA SER A 283 21.67 -10.26 -20.21
C SER A 283 22.06 -8.92 -20.82
N ASP A 284 21.22 -7.88 -20.74
CA ASP A 284 21.61 -6.50 -21.03
C ASP A 284 22.26 -5.88 -19.78
N PHE A 285 23.50 -6.29 -19.53
CA PHE A 285 24.23 -5.88 -18.33
C PHE A 285 24.60 -4.38 -18.34
N GLN A 286 24.91 -3.81 -19.50
CA GLN A 286 25.22 -2.38 -19.60
C GLN A 286 23.96 -1.55 -19.33
N GLY A 287 22.83 -1.90 -19.96
CA GLY A 287 21.55 -1.26 -19.68
C GLY A 287 21.14 -1.40 -18.22
N ALA A 288 21.34 -2.57 -17.62
CA ALA A 288 21.10 -2.77 -16.20
C ALA A 288 21.97 -1.87 -15.31
N LEU A 289 23.29 -1.80 -15.55
CA LEU A 289 24.21 -0.94 -14.81
C LEU A 289 23.80 0.54 -14.89
N ASP A 290 23.48 1.03 -16.08
CA ASP A 290 23.05 2.41 -16.30
C ASP A 290 21.81 2.75 -15.47
N HIS A 291 20.83 1.83 -15.43
CA HIS A 291 19.58 2.04 -14.70
C HIS A 291 19.75 1.87 -13.18
N PHE A 292 20.58 0.94 -12.69
CA PHE A 292 20.90 0.88 -11.27
C PHE A 292 21.65 2.13 -10.81
N GLN A 293 22.58 2.64 -11.61
CA GLN A 293 23.30 3.88 -11.31
C GLN A 293 22.34 5.09 -11.32
N LYS A 294 21.37 5.11 -12.24
CA LYS A 294 20.29 6.10 -12.25
C LYS A 294 19.46 6.03 -10.96
N CYS A 295 19.09 4.84 -10.48
CA CYS A 295 18.36 4.69 -9.23
C CYS A 295 19.08 5.38 -8.06
N ILE A 296 20.40 5.26 -7.96
CA ILE A 296 21.21 5.89 -6.90
C ILE A 296 21.09 7.42 -6.88
N SER A 297 20.86 8.03 -8.05
CA SER A 297 20.67 9.48 -8.19
C SER A 297 19.23 9.96 -7.98
N MET A 298 18.28 9.03 -7.85
CA MET A 298 16.86 9.34 -7.71
C MET A 298 16.42 9.39 -6.24
N PRO A 299 15.28 10.06 -5.95
CA PRO A 299 14.64 9.98 -4.63
C PRO A 299 14.37 8.54 -4.19
N SER A 300 14.13 8.33 -2.90
CA SER A 300 13.74 7.01 -2.39
C SER A 300 12.45 6.52 -3.07
N GLY A 301 12.44 5.25 -3.45
CA GLY A 301 11.21 4.57 -3.88
C GLY A 301 10.39 4.10 -2.68
N ARG A 302 9.24 3.49 -2.96
CA ARG A 302 8.38 2.81 -1.99
C ARG A 302 9.10 1.62 -1.35
N LYS A 303 9.87 0.86 -2.14
CA LYS A 303 10.65 -0.27 -1.63
C LYS A 303 11.96 0.23 -1.06
N SER A 304 12.22 -0.08 0.22
CA SER A 304 13.49 0.26 0.88
C SER A 304 14.68 -0.26 0.05
N GLY A 305 15.72 0.57 -0.08
CA GLY A 305 16.99 0.20 -0.71
C GLY A 305 17.09 0.35 -2.21
N VAL A 306 16.00 0.63 -2.94
CA VAL A 306 16.02 0.69 -4.42
C VAL A 306 16.91 1.81 -4.99
N ASN A 307 17.11 2.92 -4.27
CA ASN A 307 18.09 3.96 -4.61
C ASN A 307 19.40 3.86 -3.82
N SER A 308 19.63 2.78 -3.07
CA SER A 308 20.80 2.66 -2.20
C SER A 308 21.34 1.23 -2.19
N TYR A 309 21.21 0.50 -1.09
CA TYR A 309 21.88 -0.78 -0.90
C TYR A 309 21.45 -1.86 -1.90
N LYS A 310 20.19 -1.89 -2.37
CA LYS A 310 19.75 -2.86 -3.39
C LYS A 310 20.34 -2.54 -4.77
N ALA A 311 20.40 -1.26 -5.16
CA ALA A 311 21.00 -0.86 -6.43
C ALA A 311 22.51 -1.13 -6.44
N ASN A 312 23.21 -0.73 -5.36
CA ASN A 312 24.65 -0.99 -5.23
C ASN A 312 24.95 -2.51 -5.19
N HIS A 313 24.11 -3.31 -4.54
CA HIS A 313 24.26 -4.76 -4.52
C HIS A 313 24.16 -5.36 -5.93
N ASN A 314 23.16 -4.99 -6.72
CA ASN A 314 23.01 -5.54 -8.08
C ASN A 314 24.13 -5.07 -9.02
N ILE A 315 24.62 -3.83 -8.87
CA ILE A 315 25.83 -3.37 -9.59
C ILE A 315 27.03 -4.27 -9.24
N ALA A 316 27.24 -4.53 -7.95
CA ALA A 316 28.34 -5.38 -7.50
C ALA A 316 28.23 -6.81 -8.04
N VAL A 317 27.03 -7.39 -8.07
CA VAL A 317 26.77 -8.72 -8.65
C VAL A 317 27.16 -8.75 -10.13
N ILE A 318 26.75 -7.74 -10.92
CA ILE A 318 27.13 -7.66 -12.34
C ILE A 318 28.65 -7.57 -12.50
N LEU A 319 29.31 -6.71 -11.73
CA LEU A 319 30.78 -6.55 -11.77
C LEU A 319 31.52 -7.84 -11.38
N GLU A 320 31.03 -8.54 -10.36
CA GLU A 320 31.57 -9.84 -9.93
C GLU A 320 31.44 -10.88 -11.05
N CYS A 321 30.28 -10.97 -11.70
CA CYS A 321 30.08 -11.87 -12.85
C CYS A 321 31.02 -11.57 -14.03
N HIS A 322 31.50 -10.33 -14.16
CA HIS A 322 32.47 -9.91 -15.18
C HIS A 322 33.93 -9.92 -14.67
N ASN A 323 34.18 -10.54 -13.50
CA ASN A 323 35.51 -10.66 -12.89
C ASN A 323 36.17 -9.30 -12.53
N MET A 324 35.37 -8.24 -12.37
CA MET A 324 35.81 -6.92 -11.90
C MET A 324 35.74 -6.87 -10.36
N LEU A 325 36.54 -7.72 -9.72
CA LEU A 325 36.38 -8.05 -8.31
C LEU A 325 36.63 -6.87 -7.36
N ASN A 326 37.59 -6.01 -7.67
CA ASN A 326 37.91 -4.84 -6.85
C ASN A 326 36.75 -3.84 -6.85
N GLU A 327 36.22 -3.54 -8.03
CA GLU A 327 35.07 -2.67 -8.22
C GLU A 327 33.81 -3.28 -7.57
N ALA A 328 33.59 -4.59 -7.72
CA ALA A 328 32.50 -5.29 -7.08
C ALA A 328 32.54 -5.13 -5.54
N VAL A 329 33.71 -5.30 -4.93
CA VAL A 329 33.90 -5.08 -3.48
C VAL A 329 33.62 -3.62 -3.10
N THR A 330 34.02 -2.65 -3.90
CA THR A 330 33.69 -1.23 -3.66
C THR A 330 32.18 -1.01 -3.60
N PHE A 331 31.40 -1.60 -4.51
CA PHE A 331 29.95 -1.48 -4.52
C PHE A 331 29.27 -2.28 -3.40
N TYR A 332 29.75 -3.49 -3.09
CA TYR A 332 29.22 -4.23 -1.93
C TYR A 332 29.42 -3.47 -0.62
N LYS A 333 30.56 -2.80 -0.41
CA LYS A 333 30.79 -1.98 0.79
C LYS A 333 29.81 -0.82 0.94
N LYS A 334 29.30 -0.27 -0.17
CA LYS A 334 28.26 0.78 -0.15
C LYS A 334 26.90 0.28 0.35
N CYS A 335 26.72 -1.04 0.47
CA CYS A 335 25.46 -1.64 0.93
C CYS A 335 25.34 -1.71 2.47
N GLY A 336 26.38 -1.33 3.22
CA GLY A 336 26.37 -1.35 4.68
C GLY A 336 26.18 -2.77 5.24
N ASN A 337 25.19 -2.94 6.12
CA ASN A 337 24.88 -4.21 6.78
C ASN A 337 23.99 -5.16 5.96
N TYR A 338 23.70 -4.82 4.69
CA TYR A 338 22.86 -5.66 3.85
C TYR A 338 23.49 -7.05 3.64
N SER A 339 22.89 -8.09 4.23
CA SER A 339 23.47 -9.43 4.33
C SER A 339 23.89 -10.04 2.99
N PRO A 340 23.12 -9.89 1.88
CA PRO A 340 23.55 -10.37 0.57
C PRO A 340 24.85 -9.75 0.07
N ALA A 341 25.11 -8.48 0.39
CA ALA A 341 26.35 -7.80 0.02
C ALA A 341 27.55 -8.26 0.87
N GLN A 342 27.34 -8.50 2.17
CA GLN A 342 28.36 -9.08 3.04
C GLN A 342 28.77 -10.48 2.57
N ALA A 343 27.79 -11.31 2.17
CA ALA A 343 28.03 -12.61 1.57
C ALA A 343 28.82 -12.51 0.25
N GLY A 344 28.55 -11.48 -0.57
CA GLY A 344 29.32 -11.17 -1.78
C GLY A 344 30.78 -10.85 -1.51
N ILE A 345 31.05 -9.97 -0.54
CA ILE A 345 32.43 -9.65 -0.11
C ILE A 345 33.13 -10.91 0.40
N ALA A 346 32.46 -11.71 1.23
CA ALA A 346 33.02 -12.94 1.79
C ALA A 346 33.32 -14.00 0.72
N ARG A 347 32.58 -14.03 -0.40
CA ARG A 347 32.91 -14.89 -1.55
C ARG A 347 34.17 -14.44 -2.27
N ILE A 348 34.32 -13.13 -2.51
CA ILE A 348 35.44 -12.58 -3.29
C ILE A 348 36.76 -12.64 -2.51
N LEU A 349 36.72 -12.51 -1.19
CA LEU A 349 37.91 -12.49 -0.33
C LEU A 349 38.39 -13.88 0.13
N LYS A 350 37.69 -14.95 -0.25
CA LYS A 350 38.13 -16.34 -0.07
C LYS A 350 38.97 -16.77 -1.28
#